data_AF-A0A940HZP3-F1
#
_entry.id   AF-A0A940HZP3-F1
#
_cell.length_a   1.000
_cell.length_b   1.000
_cell.length_c   1.000
_cell.angle_alpha   90.00
_cell.angle_beta   90.00
_cell.angle_gamma   90.00
#
_symmetry.space_group_name_H-M   'P 1'
#
loop_
_entity.id
_entity.type
_entity.pdbx_description
1 polymer ?
#
loop_
_entity_poly.entity_id
_entity_poly.type
_entity_poly.pdbx_seq_one_letter_code
_entity_poly.pdbx_strand_id
1 'polypeptide(L)' 'AIPFVLLTLAPRYITAPEVNLFFLVETILGPLWVWLVIHEQPSMETLIGGGVIISTITIHSIQALKKT' A
#
# COMPACT_ATOMS: atom_id res chain seq x y z
N ALA A 1 3.56 -16.29 -4.96
CA ALA A 1 4.82 -16.71 -4.32
C ALA A 1 5.87 -15.60 -4.34
N ILE A 2 6.19 -15.04 -5.51
CA ILE A 2 7.20 -13.97 -5.67
C ILE A 2 6.96 -12.75 -4.76
N PRO A 3 5.74 -12.18 -4.64
CA PRO A 3 5.50 -11.02 -3.77
C PRO A 3 5.80 -11.33 -2.30
N PHE A 4 5.36 -12.49 -1.83
CA PHE A 4 5.63 -12.96 -0.47
C PHE A 4 7.12 -13.14 -0.20
N VAL A 5 7.90 -13.69 -1.14
CA VAL A 5 9.36 -13.83 -0.98
C VAL A 5 10.02 -12.46 -0.88
N LEU A 6 9.65 -11.51 -1.74
CA LEU A 6 10.17 -10.14 -1.69
C LEU A 6 9.81 -9.42 -0.38
N LEU A 7 8.56 -9.54 0.07
CA LEU A 7 8.09 -8.97 1.34
C LEU A 7 8.75 -9.61 2.56
N THR A 8 9.09 -10.90 2.51
CA THR A 8 9.79 -11.58 3.61
C THR A 8 11.27 -11.17 3.67
N LEU A 9 11.86 -10.75 2.53
CA LEU A 9 13.23 -10.24 2.46
C LEU A 9 13.33 -8.74 2.81
N ALA A 10 12.27 -7.96 2.60
CA ALA A 10 12.24 -6.52 2.82
C ALA A 10 12.68 -6.05 4.24
N PRO A 11 12.36 -6.76 5.36
CA PRO A 11 12.82 -6.37 6.69
C PRO A 11 14.35 -6.34 6.87
N ARG A 12 15.11 -6.92 5.92
CA ARG A 12 16.58 -6.83 5.90
C ARG A 12 17.09 -5.45 5.46
N TYR A 13 16.26 -4.66 4.78
CA TYR A 13 16.64 -3.38 4.17
C TYR A 13 15.92 -2.18 4.79
N ILE A 14 14.69 -2.40 5.26
CA ILE A 14 13.84 -1.38 5.88
C ILE A 14 13.25 -1.92 7.18
N THR A 15 12.73 -1.03 8.03
CA THR A 15 12.19 -1.42 9.33
C THR A 15 10.90 -2.22 9.18
N ALA A 16 10.61 -3.11 10.14
CA ALA A 16 9.40 -3.95 10.11
C ALA A 16 8.07 -3.15 9.95
N PRO A 17 7.90 -1.96 10.58
CA PRO A 17 6.72 -1.13 10.34
C PRO A 17 6.58 -0.66 8.89
N GLU A 18 7.69 -0.28 8.25
CA GLU A 18 7.70 0.18 6.85
C GLU A 18 7.33 -0.94 5.89
N VAL A 19 7.80 -2.17 6.14
CA VAL A 19 7.41 -3.36 5.37
C VAL A 19 5.89 -3.56 5.44
N ASN A 20 5.28 -3.34 6.61
CA ASN A 20 3.84 -3.49 6.77
C ASN A 20 3.04 -2.47 5.96
N LEU A 21 3.58 -1.29 5.69
CA LEU A 21 2.92 -0.28 4.83
C LEU A 21 2.75 -0.79 3.40
N PHE A 22 3.69 -1.61 2.89
CA PHE A 22 3.56 -2.21 1.55
C PHE A 22 2.35 -3.14 1.43
N PHE A 23 1.99 -3.88 2.49
CA PHE A 23 0.79 -4.71 2.51
C PHE A 23 -0.50 -3.87 2.42
N LEU A 24 -0.54 -2.73 3.10
CA LEU A 24 -1.68 -1.81 3.01
C LEU A 24 -1.81 -1.23 1.59
N VAL A 25 -0.69 -0.85 0.97
CA VAL A 25 -0.66 -0.33 -0.40
C VAL A 25 -1.14 -1.39 -1.40
N GLU A 26 -0.65 -2.63 -1.31
CA GLU A 26 -1.04 -3.73 -2.20
C GLU A 26 -2.55 -4.00 -2.17
N THR A 27 -3.17 -3.90 -0.99
CA THR A 27 -4.61 -4.13 -0.80
C THR A 27 -5.47 -3.16 -1.63
N ILE A 28 -4.98 -1.94 -1.90
CA ILE A 28 -5.70 -0.93 -2.69
C ILE A 28 -5.32 -1.01 -4.16
N LEU A 29 -4.07 -1.36 -4.46
CA LEU A 29 -3.63 -1.56 -5.84
C LEU A 29 -4.40 -2.69 -6.54
N GLY A 30 -4.80 -3.75 -5.83
CA GLY A 30 -5.58 -4.84 -6.43
C GLY A 30 -6.87 -4.36 -7.12
N PRO A 31 -7.83 -3.76 -6.38
CA PRO A 31 -9.04 -3.19 -6.96
C PRO A 31 -8.78 -2.12 -8.02
N LEU A 32 -7.75 -1.27 -7.84
CA LEU A 32 -7.39 -0.26 -8.83
C LEU A 32 -6.90 -0.89 -10.14
N TRP A 33 -6.10 -1.95 -10.09
CA TRP A 33 -5.65 -2.67 -11.27
C TRP A 33 -6.82 -3.35 -12.00
N VAL A 34 -7.73 -3.99 -11.26
CA VAL A 34 -8.91 -4.62 -11.84
C VAL A 34 -9.81 -3.57 -12.50
N TRP A 35 -10.02 -2.43 -11.85
CA TRP A 35 -10.77 -1.32 -12.43
C TRP A 35 -10.13 -0.79 -13.71
N LEU A 36 -8.80 -0.66 -13.77
CA LEU A 36 -8.11 -0.17 -14.97
C LEU A 36 -8.17 -1.15 -16.16
N VAL A 37 -8.12 -2.45 -15.90
CA VAL A 37 -8.05 -3.47 -16.96
C VAL A 37 -9.44 -3.93 -17.40
N ILE A 38 -10.32 -4.19 -16.44
CA ILE A 38 -11.62 -4.83 -16.66
C ILE A 38 -12.77 -3.80 -16.57
N HIS A 39 -12.48 -2.55 -16.18
CA HIS A 39 -13.47 -1.47 -16.00
C HIS A 39 -14.54 -1.80 -14.95
N GLU A 40 -14.24 -2.72 -14.03
CA GLU A 40 -15.10 -3.02 -12.88
C GLU A 40 -15.02 -1.88 -11.87
N GLN A 41 -16.11 -1.13 -11.73
CA GLN A 41 -16.14 0.05 -10.88
C GLN A 41 -16.05 -0.36 -9.39
N PRO A 42 -15.02 0.08 -8.65
CA PRO A 42 -14.93 -0.18 -7.22
C PRO A 42 -16.05 0.55 -6.48
N SER A 43 -16.53 -0.05 -5.38
CA SER A 43 -17.56 0.59 -4.57
C SER A 43 -17.05 1.89 -3.95
N MET A 44 -17.98 2.78 -3.58
CA MET A 44 -17.60 4.04 -2.96
C MET A 44 -16.88 3.82 -1.62
N GLU A 45 -17.20 2.74 -0.91
CA GLU A 45 -16.54 2.34 0.33
C GLU A 45 -15.08 1.96 0.08
N THR A 46 -14.79 1.23 -1.01
CA THR A 46 -13.42 0.89 -1.42
C THR A 46 -12.61 2.14 -1.74
N LEU A 47 -13.20 3.10 -2.44
CA LEU A 47 -12.53 4.37 -2.77
C LEU A 47 -12.25 5.22 -1.53
N ILE A 48 -13.21 5.33 -0.61
CA ILE A 48 -13.05 6.07 0.64
C ILE A 48 -11.98 5.41 1.52
N GLY A 49 -12.08 4.10 1.74
CA GLY A 49 -11.10 3.33 2.52
C GLY A 49 -9.70 3.41 1.91
N GLY A 50 -9.60 3.28 0.59
CA GLY A 50 -8.35 3.44 -0.15
C GLY A 50 -7.75 4.84 0.04
N GLY A 51 -8.56 5.89 -0.07
CA GLY A 51 -8.13 7.27 0.16
C GLY A 51 -7.59 7.51 1.57
N VAL A 52 -8.24 6.95 2.60
CA VAL A 52 -7.78 7.06 4.00
C VAL A 52 -6.42 6.37 4.19
N ILE A 53 -6.24 5.18 3.64
CA ILE A 53 -4.97 4.46 3.75
C ILE A 53 -3.86 5.21 3.00
N ILE A 54 -4.09 5.62 1.74
CA ILE A 54 -3.09 6.33 0.94
C ILE A 54 -2.67 7.65 1.61
N SER A 55 -3.63 8.43 2.13
CA SER A 55 -3.31 9.67 2.85
C SER A 55 -2.51 9.40 4.12
N THR A 56 -2.87 8.37 4.90
CA THR A 56 -2.14 7.98 6.12
C THR A 56 -0.69 7.58 5.80
N ILE A 57 -0.48 6.73 4.78
CA ILE A 57 0.85 6.29 4.37
C ILE A 57 1.67 7.47 3.85
N THR A 58 1.07 8.34 3.04
CA THR A 58 1.75 9.54 2.51
C THR A 58 2.24 10.44 3.64
N ILE A 59 1.38 10.74 4.61
CA ILE A 59 1.76 11.56 5.78
C ILE A 59 2.87 10.88 6.58
N HIS A 60 2.72 9.58 6.85
CA HIS A 60 3.71 8.80 7.60
C HIS A 60 5.07 8.79 6.90
N SER A 61 5.11 8.52 5.59
CA SER A 61 6.34 8.51 4.80
C SER A 61 7.01 9.89 4.73
N ILE A 62 6.24 10.97 4.59
CA ILE A 62 6.78 12.34 4.63
C ILE A 62 7.38 12.65 6.01
N GLN A 63 6.73 12.24 7.09
CA GLN A 63 7.26 12.42 8.44
C GLN A 63 8.53 11.60 8.69
N ALA A 64 8.59 10.37 8.17
CA ALA A 64 9.77 9.51 8.24
C ALA A 64 10.96 10.14 7.50
N LEU A 65 10.74 10.67 6.30
CA LEU A 65 11.74 11.42 5.52
C LEU A 65 12.27 12.65 6.25
N LYS A 66 11.42 13.38 6.98
CA LYS A 66 11.83 14.57 7.75
C LYS A 66 12.61 14.26 9.05
N LYS A 67 12.50 13.03 9.56
CA LYS A 67 13.20 12.58 10.78
C LYS A 67 14.58 11.99 10.50
N THR A 68 14.93 11.80 9.22
CA THR A 68 16.25 11.38 8.75
C THR A 68 17.09 12.61 8.44
#